data_AF-A0A1C5ADM5-F1
#
_entry.id   AF-A0A1C5ADM5-F1
#
_cell.length_a   1.000
_cell.length_b   1.000
_cell.length_c   1.000
_cell.angle_alpha   90.00
_cell.angle_beta   90.00
_cell.angle_gamma   90.00
#
_symmetry.space_group_name_H-M   'P 1'
#
loop_
_entity.id
_entity.type
_entity.pdbx_description
1 polymer ?
#
loop_
_entity_poly.entity_id
_entity_poly.type
_entity_poly.pdbx_seq_one_letter_code
_entity_poly.pdbx_strand_id
1 'polypeptide(L)'
;MQQPPNGVPVTELPPMRWLKSRRSNPSGNCVELAELPGGGIAVRNSRHPEGPALIYTVDEIAAFVLGARDGDFDHLIPPSRIRD
;
A
#
# COMPACT_ATOMS: atom_id res chain seq x y z
N MET A 1 -7.87 -8.87 -18.32
CA MET A 1 -6.39 -8.93 -18.22
C MET A 1 -6.07 -9.67 -16.94
N GLN A 2 -5.13 -10.61 -16.99
CA GLN A 2 -4.71 -11.34 -15.78
C GLN A 2 -3.90 -10.40 -14.89
N GLN A 3 -4.12 -10.48 -13.58
CA GLN A 3 -3.44 -9.63 -12.61
C GLN A 3 -1.93 -9.92 -12.64
N PRO A 4 -1.06 -8.89 -12.57
CA PRO A 4 0.39 -9.11 -12.51
C PRO A 4 0.76 -10.03 -11.34
N PRO A 5 1.81 -10.85 -11.46
CA PRO A 5 2.26 -11.68 -10.35
C PRO A 5 2.66 -10.80 -9.16
N ASN A 6 2.43 -11.32 -7.95
CA ASN A 6 2.77 -10.61 -6.73
C ASN A 6 4.30 -10.47 -6.58
N GLY A 7 4.78 -9.30 -6.15
CA GLY A 7 6.22 -9.02 -6.01
C GLY A 7 6.93 -8.60 -7.29
N VAL A 8 6.17 -8.20 -8.33
CA VAL A 8 6.71 -7.72 -9.60
C VAL A 8 7.42 -6.35 -9.45
N PRO A 9 8.56 -6.10 -10.13
CA PRO A 9 9.18 -4.78 -10.14
C PRO A 9 8.22 -3.70 -10.65
N VAL A 10 8.25 -2.51 -10.05
CA VAL A 10 7.40 -1.39 -10.50
C VAL A 10 7.67 -1.00 -11.95
N THR A 11 8.90 -1.21 -12.45
CA THR A 11 9.29 -0.96 -13.84
C THR A 11 8.55 -1.84 -14.87
N GLU A 12 7.97 -2.96 -14.43
CA GLU A 12 7.17 -3.86 -15.28
C GLU A 12 5.66 -3.60 -15.18
N LEU A 13 5.25 -2.65 -14.35
CA LEU A 13 3.87 -2.22 -14.22
C LEU A 13 3.58 -1.02 -15.14
N PRO A 14 2.33 -0.84 -15.60
CA PRO A 14 1.95 0.35 -16.36
C PRO A 14 2.16 1.62 -15.51
N PRO A 15 2.25 2.81 -16.13
CA PRO A 15 2.29 4.06 -15.38
C PRO A 15 1.07 4.19 -14.46
N MET A 16 1.33 4.49 -13.19
CA MET A 16 0.30 4.56 -12.14
C MET A 16 0.46 5.81 -11.30
N ARG A 17 -0.65 6.24 -10.68
CA ARG A 17 -0.64 7.31 -9.68
C ARG A 17 -0.53 6.71 -8.29
N TRP A 18 0.67 6.80 -7.72
CA TRP A 18 0.96 6.36 -6.36
C TRP A 18 0.46 7.37 -5.34
N LEU A 19 -0.25 6.89 -4.33
CA LEU A 19 -0.78 7.68 -3.22
C LEU A 19 -0.20 7.18 -1.90
N LYS A 20 0.30 8.10 -1.09
CA LYS A 20 0.66 7.86 0.31
C LYS A 20 -0.35 8.48 1.26
N SER A 21 -0.46 7.95 2.48
CA SER A 21 -1.25 8.56 3.53
C SER A 21 -0.76 9.98 3.86
N ARG A 22 -1.69 10.91 4.09
CA ARG A 22 -1.40 12.27 4.58
C ARG A 22 -0.74 12.27 5.96
N ARG A 23 -0.90 11.19 6.74
CA ARG A 23 -0.23 10.99 8.04
C ARG A 23 1.26 10.66 7.90
N SER A 24 1.73 10.38 6.68
CA SER A 24 3.14 10.06 6.45
C SER A 24 3.99 11.32 6.37
N ASN A 25 5.15 11.32 7.03
CA ASN A 25 6.07 12.45 7.03
C ASN A 25 6.94 12.51 5.74
N PRO A 26 7.63 13.64 5.48
CA PRO A 26 8.52 13.79 4.32
C PRO A 26 9.79 12.91 4.38
N SER A 27 10.12 12.38 5.56
CA SER A 27 11.39 11.68 5.84
C SER A 27 11.35 10.18 5.53
N GLY A 28 10.35 9.72 4.76
CA GLY A 28 10.16 8.31 4.40
C GLY A 28 9.41 7.48 5.45
N ASN A 29 9.20 6.19 5.16
CA ASN A 29 8.24 5.26 5.80
C ASN A 29 6.81 5.31 5.24
N CYS A 30 6.62 5.78 4.00
CA CYS A 30 5.29 5.80 3.41
C CYS A 30 5.03 4.47 2.70
N VAL A 31 3.96 3.77 3.08
CA VAL A 31 3.35 2.79 2.21
C VAL A 31 2.60 3.55 1.12
N GLU A 32 2.84 3.20 -0.13
CA GLU A 32 2.19 3.80 -1.29
C GLU A 32 1.27 2.78 -1.96
N LEU A 33 0.10 3.24 -2.38
CA LEU A 33 -0.90 2.44 -3.06
C LEU A 33 -1.21 3.02 -4.43
N ALA A 34 -1.50 2.16 -5.40
CA ALA A 34 -1.91 2.54 -6.75
C ALA A 34 -2.95 1.57 -7.31
N GLU A 35 -3.91 2.10 -8.06
CA GLU A 35 -4.85 1.28 -8.83
C GLU A 35 -4.18 0.75 -10.11
N LEU A 36 -4.35 -0.54 -10.36
CA LEU A 36 -3.88 -1.19 -11.58
C LEU A 36 -4.98 -1.17 -12.64
N PRO A 37 -4.62 -0.97 -13.92
CA PRO A 37 -5.52 -1.24 -15.03
C PRO A 37 -6.03 -2.70 -14.97
N GLY A 38 -7.33 -2.88 -14.75
CA GLY A 38 -7.94 -4.20 -14.58
C GLY A 38 -8.41 -4.55 -13.17
N GLY A 39 -8.31 -3.64 -12.20
CA GLY A 39 -9.05 -3.73 -10.92
C GLY A 39 -8.29 -4.33 -9.74
N GLY A 40 -6.95 -4.31 -9.75
CA GLY A 40 -6.13 -4.65 -8.59
C GLY A 40 -5.52 -3.41 -7.93
N ILE A 41 -4.94 -3.58 -6.74
CA ILE A 41 -4.22 -2.53 -6.02
C ILE A 41 -2.77 -2.96 -5.83
N ALA A 42 -1.84 -2.14 -6.33
CA ALA A 42 -0.42 -2.28 -6.08
C ALA A 42 -0.04 -1.55 -4.78
N VAL A 43 0.81 -2.18 -3.96
CA VAL A 43 1.34 -1.62 -2.71
C VAL A 43 2.87 -1.67 -2.76
N ARG A 44 3.54 -0.56 -2.47
CA ARG A 44 5.02 -0.50 -2.42
C ARG A 44 5.55 0.32 -1.25
N ASN A 45 6.84 0.17 -0.99
CA ASN A 45 7.59 0.99 -0.04
C ASN A 45 8.15 2.25 -0.74
N SER A 46 7.80 3.44 -0.27
CA SER A 46 8.26 4.70 -0.88
C SER A 46 9.77 4.90 -0.86
N ARG A 47 10.53 4.17 -0.02
CA ARG A 47 12.00 4.19 0.00
C ARG A 47 12.63 3.37 -1.13
N HIS A 48 11.85 2.51 -1.75
CA HIS A 48 12.25 1.68 -2.88
C HIS A 48 11.20 1.82 -3.99
N PRO A 49 11.07 3.02 -4.60
CA PRO A 49 10.01 3.29 -5.57
C PRO A 49 10.10 2.38 -6.81
N GLU A 50 11.31 1.95 -7.18
CA GLU A 50 11.56 1.00 -8.27
C GLU A 50 11.61 -0.47 -7.80
N GLY A 51 11.41 -0.71 -6.50
CA GLY A 51 11.40 -2.05 -5.93
C GLY A 51 10.16 -2.87 -6.31
N PRO A 52 10.00 -4.07 -5.73
CA PRO A 52 8.83 -4.89 -5.99
C PRO A 52 7.56 -4.24 -5.40
N ALA A 53 6.48 -4.31 -6.17
CA ALA A 53 5.13 -4.00 -5.70
C ALA A 53 4.39 -5.29 -5.36
N LEU A 54 3.67 -5.26 -4.24
CA LEU A 54 2.72 -6.31 -3.89
C LEU A 54 1.37 -6.03 -4.53
N ILE A 55 0.74 -7.06 -5.07
CA ILE A 55 -0.49 -6.94 -5.87
C ILE A 55 -1.62 -7.62 -5.13
N TYR A 56 -2.62 -6.84 -4.73
CA TYR A 56 -3.79 -7.29 -3.98
C TYR A 56 -5.07 -7.06 -4.78
N THR A 57 -6.09 -7.84 -4.49
CA THR A 57 -7.47 -7.58 -4.92
C THR A 57 -8.07 -6.39 -4.17
N VAL A 58 -9.14 -5.82 -4.72
CA VAL A 58 -9.90 -4.76 -4.03
C VAL A 58 -10.47 -5.26 -2.71
N ASP A 59 -10.95 -6.52 -2.65
CA ASP A 59 -11.55 -7.09 -1.44
C ASP A 59 -10.52 -7.26 -0.32
N GLU A 60 -9.29 -7.68 -0.63
CA GLU A 60 -8.21 -7.78 0.35
C GLU A 60 -7.83 -6.40 0.92
N ILE A 61 -7.73 -5.38 0.06
CA ILE A 61 -7.45 -4.01 0.50
C ILE A 61 -8.63 -3.43 1.30
N ALA A 62 -9.87 -3.72 0.91
CA ALA A 62 -11.04 -3.30 1.66
C ALA A 62 -11.04 -3.91 3.07
N ALA A 63 -10.81 -5.22 3.18
CA ALA A 63 -10.69 -5.90 4.46
C ALA A 63 -9.55 -5.31 5.32
N PHE A 64 -8.38 -5.09 4.74
CA PHE A 64 -7.26 -4.45 5.43
C PHE A 64 -7.59 -3.05 5.94
N VAL A 65 -8.20 -2.20 5.11
CA VAL A 65 -8.55 -0.82 5.47
C VAL A 65 -9.62 -0.78 6.55
N LEU A 66 -10.62 -1.67 6.50
CA LEU A 66 -11.66 -1.77 7.52
C LEU A 66 -11.07 -2.25 8.85
N GLY A 67 -10.31 -3.35 8.87
CA GLY A 67 -9.65 -3.82 10.10
C GLY A 67 -8.66 -2.80 10.68
N ALA A 68 -7.93 -2.06 9.83
CA ALA A 68 -7.07 -0.97 10.28
C ALA A 68 -7.85 0.22 10.88
N ARG A 69 -9.10 0.45 10.47
CA ARG A 69 -9.97 1.46 11.10
C ARG A 69 -10.56 0.96 12.41
N ASP A 70 -10.84 -0.33 12.50
CA ASP A 70 -11.38 -0.98 13.70
C ASP A 70 -10.30 -1.18 14.78
N GLY A 71 -9.03 -0.92 14.45
CA GLY A 71 -7.90 -0.97 15.38
C GLY A 71 -7.25 -2.35 15.50
N ASP A 72 -7.56 -3.29 14.60
CA ASP A 72 -7.06 -4.67 14.63
C ASP A 72 -5.53 -4.76 14.74
N PHE A 73 -4.84 -3.76 14.18
CA PHE A 73 -3.38 -3.71 14.09
C PHE A 73 -2.71 -2.74 15.08
N ASP A 74 -3.47 -2.08 15.95
CA ASP A 74 -2.93 -1.05 16.86
C ASP A 74 -1.90 -1.62 17.85
N HIS A 75 -2.05 -2.89 18.21
CA HIS A 75 -1.08 -3.61 19.07
C HIS A 75 0.33 -3.70 18.48
N LEU A 76 0.50 -3.49 17.16
CA LEU A 76 1.79 -3.44 16.48
C LEU A 76 2.47 -2.06 16.61
N ILE A 77 1.76 -1.05 17.09
CA ILE A 77 2.23 0.34 17.16
C ILE A 77 2.42 0.72 18.63
N PRO A 78 3.61 1.25 19.03
CA PRO A 78 3.78 1.76 20.38
C PRO A 78 2.76 2.87 20.68
N PRO A 79 2.17 2.93 21.90
CA PRO A 79 1.15 3.93 22.24
C PRO A 79 1.58 5.38 21.99
N SER A 80 2.88 5.67 22.08
CA SER A 80 3.44 7.00 21.82
C SER A 80 3.28 7.50 20.38
N ARG A 81 2.92 6.62 19.44
CA ARG A 81 2.74 6.93 18.01
C ARG A 81 1.30 6.91 17.52
N ILE A 82 0.36 6.41 18.31
CA ILE A 82 -1.07 6.55 18.02
C ILE A 82 -1.47 7.91 18.61
N ARG A 83 -1.58 8.91 17.74
CA ARG A 83 -2.08 10.24 18.11
C ARG A 83 -3.35 10.47 17.30
N ASP A 84 -4.46 10.70 18.00
CA ASP A 84 -5.74 11.10 17.41
C ASP A 84 -5.61 12.43 16.65
#